data_AF-A0A0Q7STY0-F1
#
_entry.id   AF-A0A0Q7STY0-F1
#
_cell.length_a   1.000
_cell.length_b   1.000
_cell.length_c   1.000
_cell.angle_alpha   90.00
_cell.angle_beta   90.00
_cell.angle_gamma   90.00
#
_symmetry.space_group_name_H-M   'P 1'
#
loop_
_entity.id
_entity.type
_entity.pdbx_description
1 polymer ?
#
loop_
_entity_poly.entity_id
_entity_poly.type
_entity_poly.pdbx_seq_one_letter_code
_entity_poly.pdbx_strand_id
1 'polypeptide(L)'
;MLTTNADGHPWYSRMHAPGEEKRMPVFLPQEDYKAWLTCSTDEAGAFIRQFPAELLLGEPAPAPWKPLPEPNEWEQEPDMFTEEWREAADDPTARELSAKRSRPKSKKPKADDSPGPVTGDLF
;
A
#
# COMPACT_ATOMS: atom_id res chain seq x y z
N MET A 1 -3.17 6.61 8.95
CA MET A 1 -4.37 6.86 9.78
C MET A 1 -4.10 6.33 11.17
N LEU A 2 -4.35 7.12 12.22
CA LEU A 2 -4.14 6.68 13.60
C LEU A 2 -5.31 5.82 14.06
N THR A 3 -5.00 4.74 14.79
CA THR A 3 -6.00 3.83 15.34
C THR A 3 -5.74 3.61 16.83
N THR A 4 -6.82 3.35 17.57
CA THR A 4 -6.78 2.94 18.97
C THR A 4 -7.46 1.59 19.12
N ASN A 5 -7.15 0.89 20.21
CA ASN A 5 -7.84 -0.34 20.57
C ASN A 5 -9.33 -0.05 20.80
N ALA A 6 -10.20 -0.92 20.31
CA ALA A 6 -11.66 -0.80 20.34
C ALA A 6 -12.33 -2.03 20.96
N ASP A 7 -11.61 -2.76 21.82
CA ASP A 7 -12.18 -3.92 22.50
C ASP A 7 -13.35 -3.46 23.40
N GLY A 8 -14.46 -4.19 23.34
CA GLY A 8 -15.71 -3.84 24.04
C GLY A 8 -16.57 -2.77 23.35
N HIS A 9 -16.10 -2.15 22.27
CA HIS A 9 -16.89 -1.15 21.55
C HIS A 9 -18.04 -1.81 20.76
N PRO A 10 -19.32 -1.43 20.97
CA PRO A 10 -20.50 -2.10 20.37
C PRO A 10 -20.49 -2.23 18.84
N TRP A 11 -20.03 -1.21 18.12
CA TRP A 11 -19.90 -1.23 16.65
C TRP A 11 -18.66 -1.99 16.17
N TYR A 12 -17.46 -1.54 16.55
CA TYR A 12 -16.19 -2.09 16.04
C TYR A 12 -15.95 -3.56 16.41
N SER A 13 -16.53 -4.06 17.51
CA SER A 13 -16.48 -5.49 17.86
C SER A 13 -17.08 -6.40 16.78
N ARG A 14 -17.97 -5.87 15.92
CA ARG A 14 -18.65 -6.64 14.86
C ARG A 14 -17.92 -6.61 13.51
N MET A 15 -16.90 -5.76 13.35
CA MET A 15 -16.27 -5.50 12.04
C MET A 15 -15.00 -6.32 11.76
N HIS A 16 -14.41 -6.95 12.80
CA HIS A 16 -13.15 -7.70 12.68
C HIS A 16 -13.38 -9.18 13.00
N ALA A 17 -12.50 -10.07 12.51
CA ALA A 17 -12.64 -11.51 12.73
C ALA A 17 -12.57 -11.88 14.23
N PRO A 18 -13.23 -12.96 14.67
CA PRO A 18 -13.12 -13.45 16.04
C PRO A 18 -11.66 -13.73 16.43
N GLY A 19 -11.22 -13.27 17.61
CA GLY A 19 -9.84 -13.44 18.08
C GLY A 19 -8.84 -12.39 17.57
N GLU A 20 -9.22 -11.53 16.62
CA GLU A 20 -8.41 -10.37 16.24
C GLU A 20 -8.69 -9.17 17.14
N GLU A 21 -7.61 -8.44 17.47
CA GLU A 21 -7.65 -7.16 18.16
C GLU A 21 -8.58 -6.20 17.41
N LYS A 22 -9.54 -5.59 18.13
CA LYS A 22 -10.44 -4.63 17.53
C LYS A 22 -9.74 -3.29 17.47
N ARG A 23 -9.72 -2.66 16.29
CA ARG A 23 -9.12 -1.35 16.09
C ARG A 23 -10.16 -0.38 15.55
N MET A 24 -10.17 0.82 16.09
CA MET A 24 -10.98 1.93 15.58
C MET A 24 -10.11 3.12 15.19
N PRO A 25 -10.47 3.86 14.13
CA PRO A 25 -9.90 5.17 13.87
C PRO A 25 -10.12 6.10 15.06
N VAL A 26 -9.15 6.99 15.30
CA VAL A 26 -9.33 8.08 16.26
C VAL A 26 -10.15 9.18 15.62
N PHE A 27 -11.22 9.59 16.30
CA PHE A 27 -12.07 10.71 15.89
C PHE A 27 -11.71 11.94 16.73
N LEU A 28 -11.45 13.05 16.06
CA LEU A 28 -11.18 14.33 16.70
C LEU A 28 -12.41 15.23 16.57
N PRO A 29 -12.91 15.82 17.66
CA PRO A 29 -13.86 16.92 17.58
C PRO A 29 -13.27 18.11 16.82
N GLN A 30 -14.11 18.90 16.17
CA GLN A 30 -13.65 20.00 15.34
C GLN A 30 -12.95 21.09 16.18
N GLU A 31 -13.39 21.30 17.42
CA GLU A 31 -12.78 22.20 18.39
C GLU A 31 -11.35 21.80 18.77
N ASP A 32 -11.03 20.51 18.72
CA ASP A 32 -9.74 19.96 19.15
C ASP A 32 -8.70 19.94 18.02
N TYR A 33 -9.09 20.21 16.77
CA TYR A 33 -8.20 20.13 15.60
C TYR A 33 -6.94 20.97 15.75
N LYS A 34 -7.10 22.22 16.20
CA LYS A 34 -5.96 23.11 16.37
C LYS A 34 -5.03 22.62 17.48
N ALA A 35 -5.61 22.20 18.61
CA ALA A 35 -4.84 21.69 19.74
C ALA A 35 -4.05 20.45 19.34
N TRP A 36 -4.66 19.50 18.64
CA TRP A 36 -4.01 18.31 18.10
C TRP A 36 -2.82 18.62 17.18
N LEU A 37 -2.96 19.61 16.28
CA LEU A 37 -1.90 19.95 15.33
C LEU A 37 -0.72 20.70 15.97
N THR A 38 -0.92 21.28 17.16
CA THR A 38 0.11 22.10 17.84
C THR A 38 0.64 21.49 19.13
N CYS A 39 0.01 20.44 19.66
CA CYS A 39 0.39 19.84 20.93
C CYS A 39 1.75 19.15 20.84
N SER A 40 2.39 18.99 21.99
CA SER A 40 3.58 18.15 22.12
C SER A 40 3.24 16.66 21.98
N THR A 41 4.25 15.82 21.78
CA THR A 41 4.06 14.36 21.70
C THR A 41 3.51 13.78 23.01
N ASP A 42 3.91 14.32 24.17
CA ASP A 42 3.39 13.90 25.48
C ASP A 42 1.90 14.22 25.66
N GLU A 43 1.42 15.33 25.10
CA GLU A 43 0.02 15.75 25.15
C GLU A 43 -0.86 15.04 24.12
N ALA A 44 -0.28 14.64 22.98
CA ALA A 44 -1.00 13.99 21.89
C ALA A 44 -1.78 12.74 22.37
N GLY A 45 -1.24 12.00 23.33
CA GLY A 45 -1.88 10.81 23.90
C GLY A 45 -3.30 11.05 24.43
N ALA A 46 -3.60 12.25 24.93
CA ALA A 46 -4.92 12.61 25.46
C ALA A 46 -6.02 12.63 24.39
N PHE A 47 -5.66 12.87 23.13
CA PHE A 47 -6.59 12.88 22.00
C PHE A 47 -6.83 11.48 21.42
N ILE A 48 -5.97 10.51 21.74
CA ILE A 48 -6.03 9.13 21.23
C ILE A 48 -6.96 8.30 22.12
N ARG A 49 -8.27 8.52 21.98
CA ARG A 49 -9.30 7.85 22.78
C ARG A 49 -10.35 7.16 21.92
N GLN A 50 -11.05 6.19 22.52
CA GLN A 50 -12.22 5.58 21.89
C GLN A 50 -13.33 6.61 21.74
N PHE A 51 -13.98 6.61 20.57
CA PHE A 51 -15.13 7.46 20.31
C PHE A 51 -16.41 6.81 20.88
N PRO A 52 -17.33 7.56 21.50
CA PRO A 52 -18.55 6.99 22.07
C PRO A 52 -19.43 6.33 21.01
N ALA A 53 -19.92 5.12 21.31
CA ALA A 53 -20.70 4.32 20.37
C ALA A 53 -22.09 4.92 20.08
N GLU A 54 -22.62 5.69 21.02
CA GLU A 54 -23.92 6.37 20.96
C GLU A 54 -23.94 7.50 19.92
N LEU A 55 -22.76 8.04 19.60
CA LEU A 55 -22.59 9.10 18.60
C LEU A 55 -22.34 8.54 17.19
N LEU A 56 -22.25 7.21 17.05
CA LEU A 56 -22.05 6.54 15.77
C LEU A 56 -23.36 5.98 15.26
N LEU A 57 -23.68 6.32 14.01
CA LEU A 57 -24.73 5.70 13.23
C LEU A 57 -24.06 4.84 12.15
N GLY A 58 -24.42 3.55 12.13
CA GLY A 58 -23.93 2.61 11.15
C GLY A 58 -25.09 2.01 10.36
N GLU A 59 -24.90 1.93 9.05
CA GLU A 59 -25.78 1.23 8.13
C GLU A 59 -25.01 0.06 7.50
N PRO A 60 -25.68 -1.05 7.15
CA PRO A 60 -25.02 -2.12 6.41
C PRO A 60 -24.50 -1.58 5.08
N ALA A 61 -23.25 -1.90 4.76
CA ALA A 61 -22.68 -1.55 3.47
C ALA A 61 -23.54 -2.15 2.33
N PRO A 62 -23.72 -1.43 1.22
CA PRO A 62 -24.35 -2.01 0.04
C PRO A 62 -23.56 -3.24 -0.42
N ALA A 63 -24.23 -4.13 -1.16
CA ALA A 63 -23.57 -5.31 -1.72
C ALA A 63 -22.27 -4.88 -2.44
N PRO A 64 -21.18 -5.66 -2.32
CA PRO A 64 -19.91 -5.30 -2.94
C PRO A 64 -20.15 -5.02 -4.43
N TRP A 65 -19.61 -3.91 -4.90
CA TRP A 65 -19.74 -3.53 -6.30
C TRP A 65 -19.17 -4.67 -7.17
N LYS A 66 -20.00 -5.20 -8.06
CA LYS A 66 -19.53 -6.14 -9.08
C LYS A 66 -18.78 -5.30 -10.11
N PRO A 67 -17.47 -5.54 -10.35
CA PRO A 67 -16.79 -4.87 -11.44
C PRO A 67 -17.59 -5.12 -12.71
N LEU A 68 -17.83 -4.05 -13.48
CA LEU A 68 -18.45 -4.20 -14.78
C LEU A 68 -17.57 -5.15 -15.61
N PRO A 69 -18.17 -6.11 -16.33
CA PRO A 69 -17.38 -6.91 -17.26
C PRO A 69 -16.69 -5.95 -18.20
N GLU A 70 -15.39 -6.14 -18.38
CA GLU A 70 -14.61 -5.26 -19.21
C GLU A 70 -15.12 -5.41 -20.66
N PRO A 71 -15.39 -4.29 -21.37
CA PRO A 71 -16.16 -4.33 -22.61
C PRO A 71 -15.34 -4.93 -23.74
N ASN A 72 -15.66 -6.15 -24.18
CA ASN A 72 -14.98 -6.95 -25.23
C ASN A 72 -14.42 -6.17 -26.45
N GLU A 73 -14.98 -5.00 -26.77
CA GLU A 73 -14.52 -4.05 -27.79
C GLU A 73 -13.08 -3.54 -27.55
N TRP A 74 -12.67 -3.36 -26.29
CA TRP A 74 -11.32 -2.93 -25.89
C TRP A 74 -10.19 -3.95 -26.19
N GLU A 75 -10.52 -5.21 -26.47
CA GLU A 75 -9.61 -6.28 -26.88
C GLU A 75 -9.54 -6.39 -28.40
N GLN A 76 -10.53 -5.83 -29.09
CA GLN A 76 -10.72 -5.96 -30.53
C GLN A 76 -10.40 -4.68 -31.30
N GLU A 77 -10.15 -3.57 -30.61
CA GLU A 77 -9.52 -2.41 -31.24
C GLU A 77 -8.10 -2.84 -31.64
N PRO A 78 -7.78 -3.01 -32.93
CA PRO A 78 -6.41 -3.21 -33.34
C PRO A 78 -5.65 -1.99 -32.83
N ASP A 79 -4.71 -2.20 -31.90
CA ASP A 79 -3.98 -1.12 -31.25
C ASP A 79 -3.41 -0.23 -32.36
N MET A 80 -3.98 0.98 -32.47
CA MET A 80 -3.74 1.92 -33.56
C MET A 80 -2.26 2.34 -33.65
N PHE A 81 -1.48 2.01 -32.61
CA PHE A 81 -0.05 2.25 -32.51
C PHE A 81 0.80 0.98 -32.70
N THR A 82 0.20 -0.19 -32.96
CA THR A 82 0.94 -1.46 -33.15
C THR A 82 1.90 -1.38 -34.34
N GLU A 83 1.45 -0.80 -35.45
CA GLU A 83 2.27 -0.65 -36.65
C GLU A 83 3.38 0.38 -36.44
N GLU A 84 3.08 1.50 -35.78
CA GLU A 84 4.07 2.54 -35.44
C GLU A 84 5.14 2.02 -34.49
N TRP A 85 4.76 1.22 -33.48
CA TRP A 85 5.72 0.59 -32.56
C TRP A 85 6.63 -0.42 -33.26
N ARG A 86 6.10 -1.21 -34.21
CA ARG A 86 6.90 -2.14 -35.01
C ARG A 86 7.88 -1.40 -35.93
N GLU A 87 7.45 -0.29 -36.54
CA GLU A 87 8.30 0.56 -37.36
C GLU A 87 9.42 1.21 -36.54
N ALA A 88 9.10 1.75 -35.36
CA ALA A 88 10.10 2.31 -34.44
C ALA A 88 11.08 1.25 -33.89
N ALA A 89 10.66 -0.01 -33.78
CA ALA A 89 11.53 -1.12 -33.38
C ALA A 89 12.46 -1.60 -34.51
N ASP A 90 12.04 -1.48 -35.77
CA ASP A 90 12.86 -1.79 -36.95
C ASP A 90 13.72 -0.60 -37.41
N ASP A 91 13.48 0.62 -36.91
CA ASP A 91 14.32 1.79 -37.15
C ASP A 91 15.80 1.47 -36.79
N PRO A 92 16.72 1.51 -37.77
CA PRO A 92 18.12 1.20 -37.55
C PRO A 92 18.76 2.10 -36.49
N THR A 93 18.28 3.33 -36.35
CA THR A 93 18.77 4.31 -35.37
C THR A 93 18.43 3.89 -33.93
N ALA A 94 17.22 3.36 -33.71
CA ALA A 94 16.79 2.82 -32.42
C ALA A 94 17.54 1.52 -32.05
N ARG A 95 17.79 0.66 -33.05
CA ARG A 95 18.63 -0.55 -32.89
C ARG A 95 20.08 -0.22 -32.54
N GLU A 96 20.70 0.76 -33.19
CA GLU A 96 22.07 1.20 -32.89
C GLU A 96 22.21 1.74 -31.46
N LEU A 97 21.22 2.49 -30.96
CA LEU A 97 21.21 3.00 -29.59
C LEU A 97 21.04 1.90 -28.54
N SER A 98 20.23 0.87 -28.81
CA SER A 98 20.10 -0.30 -27.94
C SER A 98 21.34 -1.20 -27.95
N ALA A 99 21.97 -1.41 -29.12
CA ALA A 99 23.18 -2.21 -29.25
C ALA A 99 24.36 -1.62 -28.43
N LYS A 100 24.45 -0.29 -28.37
CA LYS A 100 25.46 0.43 -27.58
C LYS A 100 25.21 0.38 -26.06
N ARG A 101 24.02 -0.03 -25.61
CA ARG A 101 23.65 -0.17 -24.18
C ARG A 101 23.86 -1.57 -23.61
N SER A 102 24.42 -2.51 -24.36
CA SER A 102 24.68 -3.86 -23.83
C SER A 102 25.83 -3.83 -22.78
N ARG A 103 25.43 -3.77 -21.51
CA ARG A 103 26.33 -3.93 -20.37
C ARG A 103 26.73 -5.41 -20.28
N PRO A 104 28.01 -5.77 -20.10
CA PRO A 104 28.41 -7.17 -20.02
C PRO A 104 27.71 -7.87 -18.85
N LYS A 105 27.12 -9.05 -19.10
CA LYS A 105 26.50 -9.88 -18.04
C LYS A 105 27.60 -10.32 -17.06
N SER A 106 27.53 -9.88 -15.81
CA SER A 106 28.36 -10.44 -14.74
C SER A 106 27.92 -11.89 -14.45
N LYS A 107 28.87 -12.83 -14.49
CA LYS A 107 28.64 -14.20 -14.00
C LYS A 107 28.42 -14.12 -12.48
N LYS A 108 27.26 -14.55 -11.98
CA LYS A 108 27.04 -14.76 -10.55
C LYS A 108 28.01 -15.87 -10.07
N PRO A 109 28.81 -15.67 -9.01
CA PRO A 109 29.58 -16.76 -8.42
C PRO A 109 28.64 -17.75 -7.72
N LYS A 110 28.99 -19.03 -7.84
CA LYS A 110 28.30 -20.16 -7.22
C LYS A 110 28.57 -20.10 -5.71
N ALA A 111 27.53 -20.11 -4.89
CA ALA A 111 27.67 -20.16 -3.44
C ALA A 111 28.34 -21.48 -3.05
N ASP A 112 29.50 -21.39 -2.41
CA ASP A 112 30.16 -22.51 -1.74
C ASP A 112 29.71 -22.50 -0.27
N ASP A 113 29.33 -23.68 0.21
CA ASP A 113 28.85 -23.89 1.57
C ASP A 113 30.06 -24.01 2.48
N SER A 114 30.33 -22.96 3.26
CA SER A 114 31.35 -22.98 4.30
C SER A 114 30.84 -22.21 5.52
N PRO A 115 30.88 -22.83 6.72
CA PRO A 115 30.41 -22.19 7.93
C PRO A 115 31.40 -21.09 8.33
N GLY A 116 30.86 -19.93 8.72
CA GLY A 116 31.66 -18.76 9.07
C GLY A 116 32.47 -18.92 10.36
N PRO A 117 33.54 -18.13 10.53
CA PRO A 117 33.98 -17.61 11.82
C PRO A 117 33.49 -16.14 11.92
N VAL A 118 32.71 -15.71 12.92
CA VAL A 118 32.99 -15.53 14.35
C VAL A 118 34.30 -14.79 14.62
N THR A 119 34.19 -13.75 15.46
CA THR A 119 35.23 -12.79 15.92
C THR A 119 35.27 -11.55 15.02
N GLY A 120 34.90 -10.36 15.46
CA GLY A 120 35.10 -9.76 16.80
C GLY A 120 36.15 -8.66 16.64
N ASP A 121 35.75 -7.43 16.98
CA ASP A 121 36.51 -6.17 16.96
C ASP A 121 36.96 -5.63 15.60
N LEU A 122 36.20 -4.66 15.09
CA LEU A 122 36.62 -3.27 14.91
C LEU A 122 35.45 -2.48 14.32
N PHE A 123 34.66 -1.89 15.22
CA PHE A 123 33.76 -0.71 15.15
C PHE A 123 32.53 -0.92 16.03
#